data_AF-A0A538DA85-F1
#
_entry.id   AF-A0A538DA85-F1
#
_cell.length_a   1.000
_cell.length_b   1.000
_cell.length_c   1.000
_cell.angle_alpha   90.00
_cell.angle_beta   90.00
_cell.angle_gamma   90.00
#
_symmetry.space_group_name_H-M   'P 1'
#
loop_
_entity.id
_entity.type
_entity.pdbx_description
1 polymer ?
#
loop_
_entity_poly.entity_id
_entity_poly.type
_entity_poly.pdbx_seq_one_letter_code
_entity_poly.pdbx_strand_id
1 'polypeptide(L)'
;MADDRELLERIQALADAMAEGPALPRSKMEPIVTEGYARALELDAECLRIERRIDELTEDTAAGREVARGELSQLLRHLHETSRQSAELRALLAPLRKVVSRAA
;
A
#
# COMPACT_ATOMS: atom_id res chain seq x y z
N MET A 1 -2.74 -3.18 -9.92
CA MET A 1 -3.31 -1.93 -10.48
C MET A 1 -4.84 -1.91 -10.49
N ALA A 2 -5.55 -2.78 -11.23
CA ALA A 2 -7.03 -2.84 -11.13
C ALA A 2 -7.49 -3.38 -9.77
N ASP A 3 -6.77 -4.38 -9.25
CA ASP A 3 -7.03 -5.07 -7.97
C ASP A 3 -6.87 -4.13 -6.75
N ASP A 4 -5.83 -3.29 -6.76
CA ASP A 4 -5.48 -2.43 -5.62
C ASP A 4 -6.49 -1.32 -5.38
N ARG A 5 -7.00 -0.76 -6.48
CA ARG A 5 -8.02 0.29 -6.44
C ARG A 5 -9.34 -0.27 -5.95
N GLU A 6 -9.74 -1.44 -6.45
CA GLU A 6 -10.95 -2.12 -6.00
C GLU A 6 -10.86 -2.50 -4.51
N LEU A 7 -9.72 -3.00 -4.06
CA LEU A 7 -9.47 -3.29 -2.64
C LEU A 7 -9.53 -2.03 -1.78
N LEU A 8 -8.92 -0.92 -2.22
CA LEU A 8 -8.99 0.37 -1.53
C LEU A 8 -10.43 0.88 -1.44
N GLU A 9 -11.18 0.84 -2.54
CA GLU A 9 -12.59 1.25 -2.58
C GLU A 9 -13.45 0.38 -1.65
N ARG A 10 -13.19 -0.94 -1.60
CA ARG A 10 -13.87 -1.86 -0.69
C ARG A 10 -13.55 -1.60 0.78
N ILE A 11 -12.29 -1.29 1.11
CA ILE A 11 -11.86 -0.94 2.47
C ILE A 11 -12.41 0.43 2.88
N GLN A 12 -12.43 1.39 1.96
CA GLN A 12 -13.02 2.71 2.19
C GLN A 12 -14.52 2.59 2.48
N ALA A 13 -15.27 1.88 1.63
CA ALA A 13 -16.70 1.65 1.84
C ALA A 13 -16.98 0.95 3.18
N LEU A 14 -16.10 0.03 3.60
CA LEU A 14 -16.19 -0.62 4.90
C LEU A 14 -15.97 0.36 6.06
N ALA A 15 -14.96 1.23 5.94
CA ALA A 15 -14.67 2.26 6.93
C ALA A 15 -15.81 3.28 7.05
N ASP A 16 -16.40 3.70 5.93
CA ASP A 16 -17.53 4.63 5.88
C ASP A 16 -18.80 4.00 6.49
N ALA A 17 -19.10 2.74 6.12
CA ALA A 17 -20.23 2.02 6.70
C ALA A 17 -20.13 1.85 8.22
N MET A 18 -18.91 1.71 8.75
CA MET A 18 -18.68 1.70 10.21
C MET A 18 -18.83 3.07 10.87
N ALA A 19 -18.60 4.16 10.15
CA ALA A 19 -18.80 5.51 10.67
C ALA A 19 -20.29 5.89 10.74
N GLU A 20 -21.11 5.38 9.82
CA GLU A 20 -22.53 5.74 9.68
C GLU A 20 -23.52 4.85 10.46
N GLY A 21 -23.12 3.66 10.94
CA GLY A 21 -24.08 2.70 11.51
C GLY A 21 -23.47 1.54 12.29
N PRO A 22 -24.27 0.51 12.65
CA PRO A 22 -23.80 -0.57 13.52
C PRO A 22 -22.68 -1.35 12.84
N ALA A 23 -21.61 -1.60 13.62
CA ALA A 23 -20.44 -2.32 13.16
C ALA A 23 -20.82 -3.65 12.49
N LEU A 24 -20.22 -3.92 11.33
CA LEU A 24 -20.35 -5.20 10.66
C LEU A 24 -19.91 -6.35 11.58
N PRO A 25 -20.44 -7.56 11.40
CA PRO A 25 -19.97 -8.72 12.16
C PRO A 25 -18.47 -8.91 11.97
N ARG A 26 -17.75 -9.22 13.07
CA ARG A 26 -16.30 -9.47 13.07
C ARG A 26 -15.89 -10.44 11.95
N SER A 27 -16.62 -11.53 11.77
CA SER A 27 -16.35 -12.55 10.75
C SER A 27 -16.36 -12.02 9.32
N LYS A 28 -17.03 -10.89 9.05
CA LYS A 28 -17.01 -10.21 7.75
C LYS A 28 -15.88 -9.19 7.62
N MET A 29 -15.47 -8.57 8.72
CA MET A 29 -14.40 -7.55 8.72
C MET A 29 -13.00 -8.18 8.72
N GLU A 30 -12.80 -9.28 9.46
CA GLU A 30 -11.49 -9.89 9.66
C GLU A 30 -10.78 -10.34 8.36
N PRO A 31 -11.47 -10.96 7.39
CA PRO A 31 -10.85 -11.27 6.10
C PRO A 31 -10.40 -10.01 5.33
N ILE A 32 -11.23 -8.96 5.32
CA ILE A 32 -10.93 -7.70 4.60
C ILE A 32 -9.73 -7.00 5.23
N VAL A 33 -9.67 -6.95 6.56
CA VAL A 33 -8.54 -6.35 7.29
C VAL A 33 -7.26 -7.14 7.04
N THR A 34 -7.34 -8.47 7.03
CA THR A 34 -6.18 -9.35 6.76
C THR A 34 -5.67 -9.18 5.33
N GLU A 35 -6.57 -9.21 4.35
CA GLU A 35 -6.28 -8.97 2.94
C GLU A 35 -5.64 -7.60 2.72
N GLY A 36 -6.21 -6.54 3.34
CA GLY A 36 -5.66 -5.20 3.27
C GLY A 36 -4.26 -5.08 3.87
N TYR A 37 -3.98 -5.72 5.02
CA TYR A 37 -2.64 -5.69 5.60
C TYR A 37 -1.64 -6.53 4.80
N ALA A 38 -2.05 -7.65 4.22
CA ALA A 38 -1.22 -8.41 3.30
C ALA A 38 -0.82 -7.54 2.10
N ARG A 39 -1.77 -6.82 1.51
CA ARG A 39 -1.48 -5.92 0.40
C ARG A 39 -0.57 -4.74 0.80
N ALA A 40 -0.78 -4.17 1.99
CA ALA A 40 0.09 -3.11 2.50
C ALA A 40 1.54 -3.59 2.72
N LEU A 41 1.76 -4.88 3.02
CA LEU A 41 3.10 -5.46 3.10
C LEU A 41 3.73 -5.68 1.72
N GLU A 42 2.93 -6.07 0.73
CA GLU A 42 3.40 -6.21 -0.65
C GLU A 42 3.85 -4.88 -1.25
N LEU A 43 3.09 -3.80 -1.02
CA LEU A 43 3.45 -2.45 -1.45
C LEU A 43 4.76 -1.98 -0.80
N ASP A 44 4.97 -2.26 0.48
CA ASP A 44 6.24 -1.94 1.14
C ASP A 44 7.41 -2.73 0.55
N ALA A 45 7.20 -4.02 0.27
CA ALA A 45 8.21 -4.84 -0.39
C ALA A 45 8.52 -4.31 -1.81
N GLU A 46 7.53 -3.77 -2.51
CA GLU A 46 7.72 -3.10 -3.79
C GLU A 46 8.53 -1.81 -3.65
N CYS A 47 8.22 -0.94 -2.68
CA CYS A 47 9.03 0.24 -2.36
C CYS A 47 10.51 -0.13 -2.18
N LEU A 48 10.81 -1.16 -1.38
CA LEU A 48 12.18 -1.63 -1.15
C LEU A 48 12.88 -2.10 -2.43
N ARG A 49 12.15 -2.72 -3.37
CA ARG A 49 12.73 -3.10 -4.67
C ARG A 49 13.03 -1.89 -5.53
N ILE A 50 12.16 -0.88 -5.51
CA ILE A 50 12.35 0.36 -6.27
C ILE A 50 13.56 1.13 -5.71
N GLU A 51 13.66 1.24 -4.39
CA GLU A 51 14.80 1.89 -3.72
C GLU A 51 16.12 1.22 -4.10
N ARG A 52 16.20 -0.11 -4.04
CA ARG A 52 17.40 -0.85 -4.48
C ARG A 52 17.74 -0.58 -5.94
N ARG A 53 16.73 -0.50 -6.83
CA ARG A 53 16.97 -0.19 -8.24
C ARG A 53 17.49 1.24 -8.44
N ILE A 54 17.04 2.20 -7.62
CA ILE A 54 17.57 3.57 -7.63
C ILE A 54 19.04 3.58 -7.17
N ASP A 55 19.38 2.81 -6.14
CA ASP A 55 20.76 2.68 -5.67
C ASP A 55 21.67 2.12 -6.77
N GLU A 56 21.28 1.01 -7.40
CA GLU A 56 21.99 0.42 -8.55
C GLU A 56 22.20 1.45 -9.68
N LEU A 57 21.15 2.21 -10.01
CA LEU A 57 21.20 3.22 -11.06
C LEU A 57 22.19 4.35 -10.73
N THR A 58 22.26 4.70 -9.44
CA THR A 58 23.17 5.73 -8.93
C THR A 58 24.61 5.24 -8.99
N GLU A 59 24.85 3.97 -8.63
CA GLU A 59 26.16 3.32 -8.77
C GLU A 59 26.61 3.21 -10.24
N ASP A 60 25.70 2.82 -11.14
CA ASP A 60 25.95 2.79 -12.58
C ASP A 60 26.35 4.17 -13.12
N THR A 61 25.60 5.20 -12.74
CA THR A 61 25.89 6.59 -13.12
C THR A 61 27.24 7.05 -12.58
N ALA A 62 27.55 6.75 -11.31
CA ALA A 62 28.83 7.11 -10.69
C ALA A 62 30.02 6.39 -11.33
N ALA A 63 29.81 5.17 -11.83
CA ALA A 63 30.81 4.41 -12.57
C ALA A 63 30.93 4.83 -14.05
N GLY A 64 30.16 5.83 -14.50
CA GLY A 64 30.17 6.32 -15.88
C GLY A 64 29.51 5.36 -16.88
N ARG A 65 28.70 4.41 -16.40
CA ARG A 65 27.90 3.52 -17.27
C ARG A 65 26.72 4.29 -17.86
N GLU A 66 26.34 3.92 -19.08
CA GLU A 66 25.18 4.53 -19.73
C GLU A 66 23.90 4.06 -19.02
N VAL A 67 23.08 5.03 -18.63
CA VAL A 67 21.80 4.82 -17.96
C VAL A 67 20.68 5.35 -18.85
N ALA A 68 19.57 4.63 -18.92
CA ALA A 68 18.43 5.06 -19.73
C ALA A 68 17.89 6.41 -19.25
N ARG A 69 17.77 7.35 -20.19
CA ARG A 69 17.26 8.69 -19.90
C ARG A 69 15.83 8.59 -19.35
N GLY A 70 15.64 9.12 -18.14
CA GLY A 70 14.34 9.16 -17.48
C GLY A 70 14.00 7.92 -16.65
N GLU A 71 14.87 6.90 -16.59
CA GLU A 71 14.66 5.74 -15.72
C GLU A 71 14.55 6.18 -14.24
N LEU A 72 15.45 7.05 -13.79
CA LEU A 72 15.40 7.59 -12.43
C LEU A 72 14.08 8.32 -12.12
N SER A 73 13.59 9.16 -13.05
CA SER A 73 12.36 9.91 -12.82
C SER A 73 11.12 9.02 -12.83
N GLN A 74 11.14 7.93 -13.61
CA GLN A 74 10.10 6.90 -13.58
C GLN A 74 10.11 6.14 -12.26
N LEU A 75 11.28 5.69 -11.79
CA LEU A 75 11.43 4.98 -10.52
C LEU A 75 10.99 5.84 -9.33
N LEU A 76 11.40 7.11 -9.28
CA LEU A 76 10.98 8.04 -8.23
C LEU A 76 9.48 8.28 -8.22
N ARG A 77 8.85 8.39 -9.39
CA ARG A 77 7.38 8.51 -9.49
C ARG A 77 6.70 7.26 -8.99
N HIS A 78 7.19 6.09 -9.40
CA HIS A 78 6.65 4.80 -8.99
C HIS A 78 6.78 4.61 -7.47
N LEU A 79 7.94 4.92 -6.89
CA LEU A 79 8.16 4.89 -5.44
C LEU A 79 7.19 5.81 -4.70
N HIS A 80 6.99 7.03 -5.19
CA HIS A 80 6.05 7.97 -4.59
C HIS A 80 4.60 7.46 -4.64
N GLU A 81 4.18 6.90 -5.76
CA GLU A 81 2.83 6.35 -5.92
C GLU A 81 2.60 5.13 -5.02
N THR A 82 3.53 4.16 -5.02
CA THR A 82 3.44 2.94 -4.20
C THR A 82 3.48 3.25 -2.70
N SER A 83 4.38 4.15 -2.27
CA SER A 83 4.45 4.56 -0.86
C SER A 83 3.19 5.29 -0.40
N ARG A 84 2.62 6.16 -1.24
CA ARG A 84 1.35 6.83 -0.97
C ARG A 84 0.21 5.83 -0.81
N GLN A 85 0.08 4.88 -1.74
CA GLN A 85 -0.95 3.84 -1.67
C GLN A 85 -0.82 2.99 -0.39
N SER A 86 0.41 2.61 -0.03
CA SER A 86 0.67 1.84 1.19
C SER A 86 0.27 2.62 2.46
N ALA A 87 0.58 3.92 2.50
CA ALA A 87 0.20 4.80 3.60
C ALA A 87 -1.33 4.98 3.70
N GLU A 88 -2.01 5.20 2.58
CA GLU A 88 -3.47 5.32 2.51
C GLU A 88 -4.16 4.04 3.01
N LEU A 89 -3.72 2.89 2.52
CA LEU A 89 -4.25 1.59 2.91
C LEU A 89 -4.12 1.36 4.43
N ARG A 90 -2.96 1.67 5.01
CA ARG A 90 -2.76 1.56 6.46
C ARG A 90 -3.61 2.53 7.27
N ALA A 91 -3.80 3.75 6.78
CA ALA A 91 -4.65 4.74 7.45
C ALA A 91 -6.10 4.25 7.52
N LEU A 92 -6.62 3.67 6.44
CA LEU A 92 -7.98 3.12 6.39
C LEU A 92 -8.15 1.83 7.22
N LEU A 93 -7.12 0.98 7.27
CA LEU A 93 -7.16 -0.27 8.05
C LEU A 93 -7.02 -0.05 9.55
N ALA A 94 -6.34 1.02 9.98
CA ALA A 94 -6.10 1.30 11.40
C ALA A 94 -7.37 1.34 12.28
N PRO A 95 -8.47 2.03 11.91
CA PRO A 95 -9.71 1.99 12.69
C PRO A 95 -10.38 0.61 12.65
N LEU A 96 -10.38 -0.07 11.50
CA LEU A 96 -10.97 -1.40 11.33
C LEU A 96 -10.29 -2.44 12.23
N ARG A 97 -8.96 -2.40 12.31
CA ARG A 97 -8.15 -3.27 13.18
C ARG A 97 -8.53 -3.12 14.64
N LYS A 98 -8.76 -1.88 15.12
CA LYS A 98 -9.15 -1.63 16.52
C LYS A 98 -10.49 -2.27 16.87
N VAL A 99 -11.42 -2.32 15.91
CA VAL A 99 -12.73 -2.95 16.11
C VAL A 99 -12.60 -4.47 16.14
N VAL A 100 -11.84 -5.05 15.20
CA VAL A 100 -11.57 -6.50 15.19
C VAL A 100 -10.87 -6.94 16.48
N SER A 101 -9.92 -6.15 17.00
CA SER A 101 -9.14 -6.51 18.19
C SER A 101 -9.89 -6.31 19.52
N ARG A 102 -10.85 -5.38 19.60
CA ARG A 102 -11.65 -5.11 20.81
C ARG A 102 -12.78 -6.12 21.04
N ALA A 103 -13.17 -6.86 20.01
CA ALA A 103 -14.17 -7.91 20.09
C ALA A 103 -13.57 -9.28 20.47
N ALA A 104 -12.43 -9.29 21.20
CA ALA A 104 -11.72 -10.46 21.72
C ALA A 104 -11.66 -10.38 23.25
#